data_AF-A0A1C7DNN0-F1
#
_entry.id   AF-A0A1C7DNN0-F1
#
_cell.length_a   1.000
_cell.length_b   1.000
_cell.length_c   1.000
_cell.angle_alpha   90.00
_cell.angle_beta   90.00
_cell.angle_gamma   90.00
#
_symmetry.space_group_name_H-M   'P 1'
#
loop_
_entity.id
_entity.type
_entity.pdbx_description
1 polymer ?
#
loop_
_entity_poly.entity_id
_entity_poly.type
_entity_poly.pdbx_seq_one_letter_code
_entity_poly.pdbx_strand_id
1 'polypeptide(L)'
;MERMEQLPQQSVGYYFLRSKDVHVEDRRAFITFFIRLTRETSFKKEEKKQTRIQAIWVDIDEVMLGHASEKAKAMLNGMQRYELTQNVFYSLCQLSKSCPKELFYNTPYHLKSTSKKFIT
;
A
#
# COMPACT_ATOMS: atom_id res chain seq x y z
N MET A 1 -21.08 37.05 -21.35
CA MET A 1 -19.84 36.34 -20.96
C MET A 1 -20.26 35.00 -20.39
N GLU A 2 -20.01 33.93 -21.14
CA GLU A 2 -20.31 32.56 -20.68
C GLU A 2 -19.35 32.20 -19.53
N ARG A 3 -19.91 31.88 -18.36
CA ARG A 3 -19.14 31.19 -17.32
C ARG A 3 -18.85 29.79 -17.85
N MET A 4 -17.64 29.57 -18.35
CA MET A 4 -17.11 28.21 -18.50
C MET A 4 -17.12 27.59 -17.10
N GLU A 5 -18.08 26.71 -16.83
CA GLU A 5 -18.06 25.87 -15.64
C GLU A 5 -16.75 25.09 -15.66
N GLN A 6 -15.81 25.49 -14.81
CA GLN A 6 -14.59 24.73 -14.61
C GLN A 6 -15.01 23.39 -13.99
N LEU A 7 -15.03 22.33 -14.81
CA LEU A 7 -15.21 20.98 -14.33
C LEU A 7 -14.24 20.72 -13.16
N PRO A 8 -14.66 20.05 -12.08
CA PRO A 8 -13.79 19.78 -10.95
C PRO A 8 -12.54 19.07 -11.46
N GLN A 9 -11.36 19.66 -11.24
CA GLN A 9 -10.11 19.02 -11.61
C GLN A 9 -9.97 17.76 -10.77
N GLN A 10 -10.17 16.60 -11.42
CA GLN A 10 -10.14 15.29 -10.79
C GLN A 10 -8.80 14.64 -11.10
N SER A 11 -8.12 14.16 -10.07
CA SER A 11 -6.94 13.31 -10.24
C SER A 11 -7.12 11.99 -9.51
N VAL A 12 -6.54 10.93 -10.06
CA VAL A 12 -6.57 9.59 -9.49
C VAL A 12 -5.14 9.12 -9.26
N GLY A 13 -4.81 8.81 -8.01
CA GLY A 13 -3.57 8.18 -7.61
C GLY A 13 -3.81 6.70 -7.29
N TYR A 14 -2.84 5.86 -7.65
CA TYR A 14 -2.86 4.43 -7.38
C TYR A 14 -1.66 4.08 -6.50
N TYR A 15 -1.90 3.36 -5.41
CA TYR A 15 -0.87 3.10 -4.42
C TYR A 15 -0.85 1.63 -3.99
N PHE A 16 0.36 1.12 -3.83
CA PHE A 16 0.64 -0.14 -3.14
C PHE A 16 1.39 0.17 -1.86
N LEU A 17 0.85 -0.28 -0.74
CA LEU A 17 1.45 -0.13 0.58
C LEU A 17 1.82 -1.51 1.09
N ARG A 18 3.05 -1.65 1.55
CA ARG A 18 3.56 -2.83 2.23
C ARG A 18 4.10 -2.41 3.58
N SER A 19 3.70 -3.13 4.62
CA SER A 19 4.18 -2.95 5.98
C SER A 19 4.66 -4.28 6.50
N LYS A 20 5.79 -4.25 7.20
CA LYS A 20 6.24 -5.34 8.04
C LYS A 20 6.54 -4.74 9.40
N ASP A 21 5.89 -5.25 10.42
CA ASP A 21 6.20 -4.94 11.81
C ASP A 21 6.79 -6.15 12.53
N VAL A 22 7.66 -5.91 13.50
CA VAL A 22 8.24 -6.91 14.38
C VAL A 22 7.94 -6.47 15.79
N HIS A 23 7.14 -7.25 16.49
CA HIS A 23 6.65 -6.92 17.82
C HIS A 23 6.79 -8.12 18.75
N VAL A 24 6.64 -7.88 20.05
CA VAL A 24 6.73 -8.91 21.09
C VAL A 24 5.41 -9.00 21.83
N GLU A 25 4.80 -10.18 21.79
CA GLU A 25 3.60 -10.54 22.54
C GLU A 25 3.89 -11.80 23.36
N ASP A 26 3.53 -11.80 24.65
CA ASP A 26 3.77 -12.93 25.57
C ASP A 26 5.20 -13.50 25.53
N ARG A 27 6.19 -12.60 25.47
CA ARG A 27 7.64 -12.91 25.38
C ARG A 27 8.05 -13.66 24.10
N ARG A 28 7.19 -13.70 23.09
CA ARG A 28 7.47 -14.27 21.77
C ARG A 28 7.49 -13.14 20.74
N ALA A 29 8.47 -13.18 19.86
CA ALA A 29 8.57 -12.22 18.77
C ALA A 29 7.74 -12.70 17.57
N PHE A 30 6.98 -11.78 16.97
CA PHE A 30 6.17 -12.02 15.79
C PHE A 30 6.57 -11.05 14.67
N ILE A 31 6.29 -11.45 13.43
CA ILE A 31 6.33 -10.58 12.27
C ILE A 31 4.90 -10.45 11.74
N THR A 32 4.37 -9.24 11.72
CA THR A 32 3.08 -8.94 11.07
C THR A 32 3.34 -8.27 9.73
N PHE A 33 2.84 -8.89 8.66
CA PHE A 33 2.83 -8.31 7.34
C PHE A 33 1.46 -7.73 7.03
N PHE A 34 1.44 -6.54 6.43
CA PHE A 34 0.21 -5.91 5.95
C PHE A 34 0.45 -5.34 4.56
N ILE A 35 -0.47 -5.61 3.63
CA ILE A 35 -0.46 -5.00 2.30
C ILE A 35 -1.80 -4.33 2.04
N ARG A 36 -1.75 -3.23 1.29
CA ARG A 36 -2.95 -2.61 0.76
C ARG A 36 -2.74 -2.03 -0.64
N LEU A 37 -3.70 -2.29 -1.51
CA LEU A 37 -3.88 -1.57 -2.77
C LEU A 37 -4.94 -0.50 -2.57
N THR A 38 -4.58 0.76 -2.81
CA THR A 38 -5.44 1.92 -2.62
C THR A 38 -5.60 2.73 -3.90
N ARG A 39 -6.84 3.14 -4.21
CA ARG A 39 -7.15 4.19 -5.18
C ARG A 39 -7.52 5.46 -4.45
N GLU A 40 -6.80 6.55 -4.71
CA GLU A 40 -7.08 7.87 -4.13
C GLU A 40 -7.63 8.77 -5.23
N THR A 41 -8.86 9.26 -5.07
CA THR A 41 -9.48 10.20 -6.01
C THR A 41 -9.53 11.58 -5.36
N SER A 42 -8.78 12.52 -5.91
CA SER A 42 -8.79 13.92 -5.48
C SER A 42 -9.71 14.75 -6.36
N PHE A 43 -10.48 15.65 -5.77
CA PHE A 43 -11.29 16.63 -6.48
C PHE A 43 -11.13 18.00 -5.83
N LYS A 44 -11.09 19.05 -6.65
CA LYS A 44 -11.08 20.44 -6.17
C LYS A 44 -12.51 20.97 -6.19
N LYS A 45 -13.04 21.34 -5.03
CA LYS A 45 -14.33 22.01 -4.89
C LYS A 45 -14.14 23.26 -4.04
N GLU A 46 -14.54 24.42 -4.56
CA GLU A 46 -14.53 25.70 -3.81
C GLU A 46 -13.16 25.96 -3.14
N GLU A 47 -12.08 25.87 -3.93
CA GLU A 47 -10.67 26.02 -3.51
C GLU A 47 -10.13 24.99 -2.51
N LYS A 48 -10.97 24.12 -1.94
CA LYS A 48 -10.54 23.03 -1.07
C LYS A 48 -10.27 21.77 -1.88
N LYS A 49 -9.10 21.17 -1.67
CA LYS A 49 -8.76 19.83 -2.17
C LYS A 49 -9.36 18.79 -1.22
N GLN A 50 -10.25 17.95 -1.74
CA GLN A 50 -10.74 16.78 -1.02
C GLN A 50 -10.17 15.52 -1.67
N THR A 51 -9.79 14.54 -0.85
CA THR A 51 -9.29 13.25 -1.32
C THR A 51 -10.16 12.14 -0.75
N ARG A 52 -10.79 11.36 -1.63
CA ARG A 52 -11.47 10.12 -1.27
C ARG A 52 -10.51 8.95 -1.45
N ILE A 53 -10.34 8.16 -0.40
CA ILE A 53 -9.47 6.98 -0.38
C ILE A 53 -10.35 5.72 -0.47
N GLN A 54 -10.02 4.83 -1.39
CA GLN A 54 -10.69 3.53 -1.55
C GLN A 54 -9.63 2.43 -1.43
N ALA A 55 -9.74 1.59 -0.40
CA ALA A 55 -8.95 0.37 -0.31
C ALA A 55 -9.60 -0.69 -1.21
N ILE A 56 -8.88 -1.08 -2.27
CA ILE A 56 -9.38 -2.04 -3.26
C ILE A 56 -9.09 -3.48 -2.83
N TRP A 57 -7.94 -3.69 -2.19
CA TRP A 57 -7.55 -4.99 -1.66
C TRP A 57 -6.63 -4.79 -0.45
N VAL A 58 -6.75 -5.68 0.53
CA VAL A 58 -5.99 -5.71 1.78
C VAL A 58 -5.71 -7.15 2.14
N ASP A 59 -4.51 -7.41 2.66
CA ASP A 59 -4.17 -8.70 3.27
C ASP A 59 -3.25 -8.48 4.47
N ILE A 60 -3.36 -9.39 5.44
CA ILE A 60 -2.60 -9.38 6.68
C ILE A 60 -2.17 -10.81 6.99
N ASP A 61 -0.90 -10.99 7.31
CA ASP A 61 -0.35 -12.28 7.72
C ASP A 61 0.53 -12.08 8.95
N GLU A 62 0.55 -13.07 9.83
CA GLU A 62 1.35 -13.03 11.03
C GLU A 62 2.06 -14.36 11.25
N VAL A 63 3.34 -14.28 11.57
CA VAL A 63 4.19 -15.44 11.76
C VAL A 63 5.11 -15.21 12.94
N MET A 64 5.26 -16.23 13.79
CA MET A 64 6.25 -16.22 14.86
C MET A 64 7.66 -16.09 14.25
N LEU A 65 8.49 -15.20 14.78
CA LEU A 65 9.80 -14.87 14.22
C LEU A 65 10.69 -16.11 14.03
N GLY A 66 10.62 -17.08 14.96
CA GLY A 66 11.35 -18.34 14.88
C GLY A 66 10.93 -19.25 13.70
N HIS A 67 9.69 -19.12 13.23
CA HIS A 67 9.14 -19.89 12.11
C HIS A 67 9.09 -19.10 10.80
N ALA A 68 9.39 -17.80 10.83
CA ALA A 68 9.42 -16.96 9.65
C ALA A 68 10.49 -17.43 8.66
N SER A 69 10.19 -17.33 7.36
CA SER A 69 11.19 -17.55 6.32
C SER A 69 12.32 -16.52 6.40
N GLU A 70 13.51 -16.86 5.91
CA GLU A 70 14.62 -15.89 5.84
C GLU A 70 14.26 -14.64 5.02
N LYS A 71 13.43 -14.81 3.99
CA LYS A 71 12.88 -13.71 3.18
C LYS A 71 12.03 -12.75 4.03
N ALA A 72 11.17 -13.29 4.89
CA ALA A 72 10.34 -12.52 5.82
C ALA A 72 11.18 -11.78 6.87
N LYS A 73 12.21 -12.43 7.40
CA LYS A 73 13.13 -11.83 8.39
C LYS A 73 13.96 -10.70 7.79
N ALA A 74 14.46 -10.87 6.56
CA ALA A 74 15.32 -9.91 5.87
C ALA A 74 14.60 -8.61 5.45
N MET A 75 13.26 -8.63 5.40
CA MET A 75 12.49 -7.43 5.07
C MET A 75 12.65 -6.35 6.16
N LEU A 76 12.75 -5.11 5.71
CA LEU A 76 12.89 -3.94 6.59
C LEU A 76 11.70 -3.82 7.53
N ASN A 77 11.96 -3.58 8.82
CA ASN A 77 10.92 -3.26 9.78
C ASN A 77 10.38 -1.85 9.52
N GLY A 78 9.17 -1.75 8.99
CA GLY A 78 8.60 -0.49 8.56
C GLY A 78 7.54 -0.63 7.49
N MET A 79 7.12 0.54 7.02
CA MET A 79 6.14 0.72 5.96
C MET A 79 6.79 1.30 4.71
N GLN A 80 6.42 0.78 3.56
CA GLN A 80 6.79 1.25 2.23
C GLN A 80 5.52 1.56 1.45
N ARG A 81 5.45 2.73 0.82
CA ARG A 81 4.35 3.14 -0.05
C ARG A 81 4.89 3.44 -1.43
N TYR A 82 4.28 2.85 -2.44
CA TYR A 82 4.66 2.95 -3.84
C TYR A 82 3.53 3.61 -4.62
N GLU A 83 3.85 4.65 -5.37
CA GLU A 83 2.96 5.27 -6.34
C GLU A 83 3.06 4.52 -7.66
N LEU A 84 1.91 4.10 -8.20
CA LEU A 84 1.83 3.22 -9.35
C LEU A 84 1.14 3.89 -10.53
N THR A 85 1.44 3.40 -11.73
CA THR A 85 0.55 3.63 -12.86
C THR A 85 -0.72 2.80 -12.71
N GLN A 86 -1.79 3.22 -13.37
CA GLN A 86 -3.07 2.50 -13.38
C GLN A 86 -2.91 1.03 -13.80
N ASN A 87 -2.12 0.76 -14.84
CA ASN A 87 -1.96 -0.58 -15.40
C ASN A 87 -1.24 -1.52 -14.41
N VAL A 88 -0.18 -1.04 -13.74
CA VAL A 88 0.50 -1.84 -12.71
C VAL A 88 -0.44 -2.11 -11.55
N PHE A 89 -1.20 -1.10 -11.10
CA PHE A 89 -2.18 -1.27 -10.02
C PHE A 89 -3.21 -2.36 -10.31
N TYR A 90 -3.84 -2.34 -11.49
CA TYR A 90 -4.83 -3.35 -11.84
C TYR A 90 -4.22 -4.74 -12.06
N SER A 91 -2.97 -4.82 -12.54
CA SER A 91 -2.23 -6.09 -12.62
C SER A 91 -1.99 -6.68 -11.22
N LEU A 92 -1.62 -5.84 -10.24
CA LEU A 92 -1.48 -6.28 -8.85
C LEU A 92 -2.83 -6.69 -8.23
N CYS A 93 -3.92 -6.00 -8.54
CA CYS A 93 -5.28 -6.41 -8.14
C CYS A 93 -5.70 -7.77 -8.72
N GLN A 94 -5.19 -8.14 -9.90
CA GLN A 94 -5.43 -9.46 -10.48
C GLN A 94 -4.54 -10.51 -9.80
N LEU A 95 -3.25 -10.20 -9.62
CA LEU A 95 -2.31 -11.08 -8.92
C LEU A 95 -2.73 -11.35 -7.48
N SER A 96 -3.36 -10.38 -6.81
CA SER A 96 -3.84 -10.54 -5.43
C SER A 96 -4.96 -11.57 -5.31
N LYS A 97 -5.67 -11.88 -6.40
CA LYS A 97 -6.72 -12.90 -6.42
C LYS A 97 -6.17 -14.30 -6.64
N SER A 98 -5.02 -14.44 -7.29
CA SER A 98 -4.42 -15.74 -7.63
C SER A 98 -3.29 -16.14 -6.68
N CYS A 99 -2.45 -15.18 -6.26
CA CYS A 99 -1.27 -15.44 -5.43
C CYS A 99 -1.03 -14.30 -4.42
N PRO A 100 -1.92 -14.11 -3.44
CA PRO A 100 -1.84 -12.99 -2.49
C PRO A 100 -0.54 -13.00 -1.67
N LYS A 101 -0.05 -14.18 -1.27
CA LYS A 101 1.16 -14.30 -0.45
C LYS A 101 2.43 -13.81 -1.14
N GLU A 102 2.53 -13.94 -2.46
CA GLU A 102 3.69 -13.45 -3.20
C GLU A 102 3.76 -11.92 -3.18
N LEU A 103 2.63 -11.22 -3.04
CA LEU A 103 2.63 -9.76 -2.97
C LEU A 103 3.40 -9.23 -1.75
N PHE A 104 3.51 -9.98 -0.65
CA PHE A 104 4.30 -9.56 0.51
C PHE A 104 5.75 -9.31 0.13
N TYR A 105 6.24 -10.04 -0.86
CA TYR A 105 7.65 -10.05 -1.20
C TYR A 105 7.98 -9.35 -2.50
N ASN A 106 6.98 -8.88 -3.25
CA ASN A 106 7.18 -8.21 -4.52
C ASN A 106 7.39 -6.70 -4.33
N THR A 107 8.31 -6.14 -5.12
CA THR A 107 8.47 -4.69 -5.26
C THR A 107 7.85 -4.30 -6.61
N PRO A 108 6.71 -3.58 -6.63
CA PRO A 108 6.05 -3.26 -7.89
C PRO A 108 6.86 -2.25 -8.70
N TYR A 109 6.69 -2.27 -10.03
CA TYR A 109 7.17 -1.18 -10.88
C TYR A 109 6.42 0.10 -10.51
N HIS A 110 7.15 1.12 -10.06
CA HIS A 110 6.57 2.29 -9.42
C HIS A 110 7.17 3.58 -9.96
N LEU A 111 6.39 4.65 -9.85
CA LEU A 111 6.80 6.00 -10.22
C LEU A 111 7.65 6.63 -9.10
N LYS A 112 7.20 6.46 -7.85
CA LYS A 112 7.82 7.00 -6.64
C LYS A 112 7.61 6.04 -5.48
N SER A 113 8.50 6.07 -4.51
CA SER A 113 8.35 5.31 -3.27
C SER A 113 8.72 6.15 -2.06
N THR A 114 8.00 5.97 -0.96
CA THR A 114 8.37 6.46 0.36
C THR A 114 8.51 5.30 1.33
N SER A 115 9.37 5.45 2.34
CA SER A 115 9.51 4.45 3.39
C SER A 115 9.59 5.12 4.76
N LYS A 116 9.04 4.44 5.78
CA LYS A 116 9.10 4.84 7.18
C LYS A 116 9.47 3.60 7.99
N LYS A 117 10.59 3.65 8.70
CA LYS A 117 10.98 2.57 9.62
C LYS A 117 10.12 2.61 10.87
N PHE A 118 9.79 1.45 11.41
CA PHE A 118 9.26 1.37 12.77
C PHE A 118 10.42 1.42 13.76
N ILE A 119 10.24 2.18 14.84
CA ILE A 119 11.19 2.23 15.94
C ILE A 119 10.78 1.10 16.88
N THR A 120 11.68 0.15 17.07
CA THR A 120 11.61 -0.89 18.10
C THR A 120 12.45 -0.50 19.28
#